data_AF-A0A4U3APR3-F1
#
_entry.id   AF-A0A4U3APR3-F1
#
_cell.length_a   1.000
_cell.length_b   1.000
_cell.length_c   1.000
_cell.angle_alpha   90.00
_cell.angle_beta   90.00
_cell.angle_gamma   90.00
#
_symmetry.space_group_name_H-M   'P 1'
#
loop_
_entity.id
_entity.type
_entity.pdbx_description
1 polymer ?
#
loop_
_entity_poly.entity_id
_entity_poly.type
_entity_poly.pdbx_seq_one_letter_code
_entity_poly.pdbx_strand_id
1 'polypeptide(L)' 'GAFFLWNKGLELMDASIGSLFFFFQPIVGSLLGWLLLNETLNSNFFIGGILIICSVLITTFEKK' A
#
# COMPACT_ATOMS: atom_id res chain seq x y z
N GLY A 1 7.11 -8.39 -17.88
CA GLY A 1 6.35 -9.25 -16.97
C GLY A 1 5.62 -8.44 -15.91
N ALA A 2 6.34 -7.91 -14.92
CA ALA A 2 5.74 -7.25 -13.74
C ALA A 2 4.70 -6.16 -14.07
N PHE A 3 5.04 -5.21 -14.94
CA PHE A 3 4.12 -4.14 -15.33
C PHE A 3 2.87 -4.63 -16.07
N PHE A 4 2.99 -5.67 -16.90
CA PHE A 4 1.84 -6.25 -17.59
C PHE A 4 0.87 -6.89 -16.61
N LEU A 5 1.38 -7.70 -15.67
CA LEU A 5 0.58 -8.35 -14.64
C LEU A 5 -0.06 -7.33 -13.69
N TRP A 6 0.66 -6.26 -13.36
CA TRP A 6 0.13 -5.16 -12.54
C TRP A 6 -1.06 -4.46 -13.21
N ASN A 7 -0.90 -4.01 -14.45
CA ASN A 7 -2.00 -3.35 -15.18
C ASN A 7 -3.17 -4.29 -15.42
N LYS A 8 -2.91 -5.58 -15.73
CA LYS A 8 -3.98 -6.56 -15.92
C LYS A 8 -4.72 -6.86 -14.62
N GLY A 9 -4.03 -6.90 -13.49
CA GLY A 9 -4.64 -7.03 -12.17
C GLY A 9 -5.55 -5.85 -11.85
N LEU A 10 -5.07 -4.61 -12.08
CA LEU A 10 -5.89 -3.40 -11.90
C LEU A 10 -7.11 -3.35 -12.81
N GLU A 11 -7.00 -3.84 -14.06
CA GLU A 11 -8.13 -3.93 -15.00
C GLU A 11 -9.23 -4.88 -14.49
N LEU A 12 -8.86 -5.93 -13.76
CA LEU A 12 -9.77 -6.96 -13.25
C LEU A 12 -10.37 -6.61 -11.87
N MET A 13 -9.99 -5.50 -11.27
CA MET A 13 -10.39 -5.10 -9.92
C MET A 13 -11.26 -3.84 -9.95
N ASP A 14 -12.23 -3.75 -9.02
CA ASP A 14 -12.95 -2.51 -8.79
C ASP A 14 -11.99 -1.39 -8.40
N ALA A 15 -12.22 -0.17 -8.92
CA ALA A 15 -11.34 0.97 -8.71
C ALA A 15 -11.06 1.27 -7.22
N SER A 16 -12.05 1.06 -6.34
CA SER A 16 -11.88 1.22 -4.89
C SER A 16 -11.00 0.16 -4.25
N ILE A 17 -10.94 -1.07 -4.77
CA ILE A 17 -10.05 -2.11 -4.25
C ILE A 17 -8.67 -1.99 -4.90
N GLY A 18 -8.62 -1.68 -6.20
CA GLY A 18 -7.37 -1.39 -6.91
C GLY A 18 -6.59 -0.24 -6.30
N SER A 19 -7.26 0.82 -5.83
CA SER A 19 -6.58 1.96 -5.18
C SER A 19 -5.87 1.57 -3.87
N LEU A 20 -6.38 0.57 -3.13
CA LEU A 20 -5.78 0.09 -1.89
C LEU A 20 -4.43 -0.60 -2.10
N PHE A 21 -4.22 -1.23 -3.25
CA PHE A 21 -2.97 -1.92 -3.55
C PHE A 21 -1.78 -0.94 -3.73
N PHE A 22 -2.04 0.33 -4.07
CA PHE A 22 -1.00 1.36 -4.07
C PHE A 22 -0.45 1.63 -2.67
N PHE A 23 -1.29 1.48 -1.63
CA PHE A 23 -0.84 1.60 -0.25
C PHE A 23 -0.05 0.38 0.26
N PHE A 24 -0.12 -0.74 -0.46
CA PHE A 24 0.65 -1.94 -0.15
C PHE A 24 2.12 -1.83 -0.59
N GLN A 25 2.40 -1.05 -1.63
CA GLN A 25 3.76 -0.79 -2.12
C GLN A 25 4.70 -0.24 -1.03
N PRO A 26 4.38 0.84 -0.29
CA PRO A 26 5.27 1.34 0.76
C PRO A 26 5.43 0.34 1.90
N ILE A 27 4.42 -0.47 2.23
CA ILE A 27 4.52 -1.50 3.29
C ILE A 27 5.51 -2.59 2.88
N VAL A 28 5.31 -3.19 1.70
CA VAL A 28 6.17 -4.27 1.21
C VAL A 28 7.57 -3.74 0.88
N GLY A 29 7.65 -2.56 0.26
CA GLY A 29 8.90 -1.91 -0.09
C GLY A 29 9.76 -1.62 1.14
N SER A 30 9.19 -1.00 2.17
CA SER A 30 9.92 -0.70 3.40
C SER A 30 10.23 -1.94 4.23
N LEU A 31 9.38 -2.96 4.22
CA LEU A 31 9.67 -4.25 4.85
C LEU A 31 10.87 -4.93 4.20
N LEU A 32 10.90 -4.98 2.87
CA LEU A 32 12.01 -5.57 2.11
C LEU A 32 13.28 -4.72 2.19
N GLY A 33 13.16 -3.39 2.21
CA GLY A 33 14.29 -2.47 2.42
C GLY A 33 14.92 -2.67 3.80
N TRP A 34 14.10 -2.79 4.84
CA TRP A 34 14.59 -3.11 6.18
C TRP A 34 15.23 -4.51 6.25
N LEU A 35 14.58 -5.53 5.67
CA LEU A 35 15.02 -6.93 5.77
C LEU A 35 16.24 -7.27 4.91
N LEU A 36 16.31 -6.74 3.68
CA LEU A 36 17.32 -7.13 2.69
C LEU A 36 18.43 -6.08 2.53
N LEU A 37 18.12 -4.80 2.78
CA LEU A 37 19.06 -3.69 2.60
C LEU A 37 19.54 -3.08 3.92
N ASN A 38 19.08 -3.58 5.08
CA ASN A 38 19.36 -3.03 6.42
C ASN A 38 18.97 -1.54 6.56
N GLU A 39 17.94 -1.08 5.83
CA GLU A 39 17.43 0.28 5.99
C GLU A 39 16.74 0.46 7.33
N THR A 40 16.92 1.61 7.98
CA THR A 40 16.26 1.92 9.25
C THR A 40 14.91 2.58 9.04
N LEU A 41 13.86 1.96 9.57
CA LEU A 41 12.51 2.55 9.57
C LEU A 41 12.42 3.60 10.68
N ASN A 42 12.36 4.87 10.29
CA ASN A 42 12.23 5.99 11.23
C ASN A 42 10.79 6.15 11.73
N SER A 43 10.60 6.83 12.86
CA SER A 43 9.27 7.11 13.44
C SER A 43 8.29 7.74 12.45
N ASN A 44 8.79 8.58 11.52
CA ASN A 44 7.98 9.18 10.47
C ASN A 44 7.34 8.16 9.51
N PHE A 45 8.02 7.03 9.26
CA PHE A 45 7.47 5.93 8.46
C PHE A 45 6.22 5.35 9.13
N PHE A 46 6.29 5.09 10.44
CA PHE A 46 5.16 4.55 11.19
C PHE A 46 3.99 5.53 11.26
N ILE A 47 4.27 6.83 11.41
CA ILE A 47 3.24 7.89 11.36
C ILE A 47 2.55 7.87 9.99
N GLY A 48 3.32 7.83 8.89
CA GLY A 48 2.77 7.74 7.54
C GLY A 48 1.94 6.46 7.33
N GLY A 49 2.41 5.32 7.84
CA GLY A 49 1.68 4.05 7.79
C GLY A 49 0.34 4.09 8.53
N ILE A 50 0.30 4.71 9.71
CA ILE A 50 -0.94 4.93 10.47
C ILE A 50 -1.92 5.80 9.67
N LEU A 51 -1.44 6.91 9.08
CA LEU A 51 -2.28 7.79 8.26
C LEU A 51 -2.90 7.05 7.06
N ILE A 52 -2.12 6.21 6.39
CA ILE A 52 -2.60 5.36 5.30
C ILE A 52 -3.72 4.42 5.81
N ILE A 53 -3.49 3.69 6.91
CA ILE A 53 -4.49 2.78 7.47
C ILE A 53 -5.77 3.53 7.86
N CYS A 54 -5.64 4.68 8.52
CA CYS A 54 -6.79 5.54 8.86
C CYS A 54 -7.57 5.96 7.62
N SER A 55 -6.90 6.36 6.54
CA SER A 55 -7.57 6.77 5.29
C SER A 55 -8.36 5.62 4.65
N VAL A 56 -7.80 4.41 4.67
CA VAL A 56 -8.44 3.20 4.14
C VAL A 56 -9.67 2.86 4.98
N LEU A 57 -9.54 2.91 6.31
CA LEU A 57 -10.66 2.65 7.21
C LEU A 57 -11.78 3.66 6.95
N ILE A 58 -11.50 4.96 6.98
CA ILE A 58 -12.50 6.02 6.74
C ILE A 58 -13.22 5.78 5.40
N THR A 59 -12.47 5.57 4.32
CA THR A 59 -13.03 5.34 2.98
C THR A 59 -13.88 4.07 2.89
N THR A 60 -13.49 3.03 3.62
CA THR A 60 -14.24 1.76 3.67
C THR A 60 -15.52 1.90 4.49
N PHE A 61 -15.50 2.69 5.56
CA PHE A 61 -16.65 2.92 6.44
C PHE A 61 -17.66 3.93 5.87
N GLU A 62 -17.25 4.91 5.06
CA GLU A 62 -18.16 5.87 4.40
C GLU A 62 -19.01 5.26 3.29
N LYS A 63 -18.61 4.10 2.74
CA LYS A 63 -19.38 3.41 1.68
C LYS A 63 -20.51 2.52 2.21
N LYS A 64 -20.86 2.61 3.49
CA LYS A 64 -21.99 1.89 4.10
C LYS A 64 -23.15 2.83 4.35
#